data_AF-A0A7V9ZJY6-F1
#
_entry.id   AF-A0A7V9ZJY6-F1
#
_cell.length_a   1.000
_cell.length_b   1.000
_cell.length_c   1.000
_cell.angle_alpha   90.00
_cell.angle_beta   90.00
_cell.angle_gamma   90.00
#
_symmetry.space_group_name_H-M   'P 1'
#
loop_
_entity.id
_entity.type
_entity.pdbx_description
1 polymer ?
#
loop_
_entity_poly.entity_id
_entity_poly.type
_entity_poly.pdbx_seq_one_letter_code
_entity_poly.pdbx_strand_id
1 'polypeptide(L)'
;EHLLTFLEDTPSGRYREFAQRLKRVFSMVLRAALEETRRELGDKHSALYAVLLDMHEVPRAGEQLGGFLTLNYDTFLEHAIEQILERAVDYGVRVDGSDGHDAADAIPVLKLHGSFSWRHTWPIEVAEESDAGLWIPPGIRKAKSDYPFTSIWGAARELLDCDVLRIIGCNLGPNDWDLVSLLFTTMHGRASGRPYEIEVVSWPEDASRIRVAFPYLNVRSLLEIPEIGAQFVAEVLGGEPKEFSNLDEPERERAVKAANGKIANPFEHWLRLKGELMLSDVPTLETHHGLFSTFVEASV
;
A
#
# COMPACT_ATOMS: atom_id res chain seq x y z
N GLU A 1 5.20 11.77 -16.71
CA GLU A 1 4.58 12.42 -15.53
C GLU A 1 4.86 13.93 -15.49
N HIS A 2 6.11 14.39 -15.47
CA HIS A 2 6.45 15.84 -15.42
C HIS A 2 5.85 16.67 -16.57
N LEU A 3 5.72 16.07 -17.74
CA LEU A 3 5.14 16.70 -18.93
C LEU A 3 3.68 17.13 -18.72
N LEU A 4 2.88 16.31 -18.01
CA LEU A 4 1.45 16.59 -17.81
C LEU A 4 1.26 17.86 -17.00
N THR A 5 1.90 17.95 -15.82
CA THR A 5 1.81 19.14 -14.95
C THR A 5 2.26 20.41 -15.67
N PHE A 6 3.36 20.34 -16.43
CA PHE A 6 3.85 21.49 -17.18
C PHE A 6 2.86 21.97 -18.26
N LEU A 7 2.24 21.04 -18.98
CA LEU A 7 1.30 21.37 -20.05
C LEU A 7 -0.01 21.97 -19.54
N GLU A 8 -0.46 21.57 -18.35
CA GLU A 8 -1.71 22.07 -17.74
C GLU A 8 -1.58 23.49 -17.23
N ASP A 9 -0.46 23.82 -16.60
CA ASP A 9 -0.21 25.16 -16.05
C ASP A 9 0.15 26.18 -17.14
N THR A 10 0.27 25.74 -18.41
CA THR A 10 0.61 26.64 -19.51
C THR A 10 -0.61 27.46 -19.97
N PRO A 11 -0.48 28.79 -20.21
CA PRO A 11 -1.60 29.62 -20.68
C PRO A 11 -2.20 29.21 -22.05
N SER A 12 -1.44 28.47 -22.84
CA SER A 12 -1.83 28.02 -24.19
C SER A 12 -2.96 27.01 -24.14
N GLY A 13 -4.09 27.33 -24.78
CA GLY A 13 -5.21 26.40 -24.94
C GLY A 13 -4.83 25.08 -25.63
N ARG A 14 -3.88 25.12 -26.58
CA ARG A 14 -3.39 23.91 -27.28
C ARG A 14 -2.69 22.93 -26.35
N TYR A 15 -1.90 23.43 -25.39
CA TYR A 15 -1.20 22.57 -24.44
C TYR A 15 -2.15 21.97 -23.41
N ARG A 16 -3.15 22.74 -22.96
CA ARG A 16 -4.22 22.20 -22.11
C ARG A 16 -5.02 21.10 -22.81
N GLU A 17 -5.39 21.29 -24.07
CA GLU A 17 -6.06 20.26 -24.87
C GLU A 17 -5.18 19.01 -25.04
N PHE A 18 -3.89 19.19 -25.29
CA PHE A 18 -2.94 18.09 -25.38
C PHE A 18 -2.79 17.33 -24.05
N ALA A 19 -2.72 18.03 -22.92
CA ALA A 19 -2.71 17.41 -21.58
C ALA A 19 -3.99 16.58 -21.33
N GLN A 20 -5.16 17.12 -21.68
CA GLN A 20 -6.43 16.37 -21.59
C GLN A 20 -6.46 15.11 -22.46
N ARG A 21 -5.87 15.17 -23.67
CA ARG A 21 -5.71 13.98 -24.53
C ARG A 21 -4.79 12.96 -23.90
N LEU A 22 -3.66 13.38 -23.35
CA LEU A 22 -2.73 12.48 -22.64
C LEU A 22 -3.39 11.83 -21.43
N LYS A 23 -4.15 12.57 -20.61
CA LYS A 23 -4.91 12.01 -19.47
C LYS A 23 -5.89 10.92 -19.91
N ARG A 24 -6.61 11.15 -21.01
CA ARG A 24 -7.52 10.14 -21.58
C ARG A 24 -6.80 8.87 -22.02
N VAL A 25 -5.69 9.01 -22.74
CA VAL A 25 -4.87 7.85 -23.16
C VAL A 25 -4.33 7.12 -21.95
N PHE A 26 -3.83 7.84 -20.95
CA PHE A 26 -3.28 7.24 -19.73
C PHE A 26 -4.34 6.45 -18.95
N SER A 27 -5.51 7.05 -18.71
CA SER A 27 -6.66 6.39 -18.08
C SER A 27 -7.06 5.11 -18.83
N MET A 28 -7.14 5.18 -20.16
CA MET A 28 -7.51 4.04 -21.00
C MET A 28 -6.50 2.88 -20.88
N VAL A 29 -5.20 3.18 -20.92
CA VAL A 29 -4.15 2.17 -20.78
C VAL A 29 -4.18 1.52 -19.40
N LEU A 30 -4.35 2.31 -18.33
CA LEU A 30 -4.43 1.78 -16.98
C LEU A 30 -5.68 0.91 -16.77
N ARG A 31 -6.85 1.36 -17.23
CA ARG A 31 -8.09 0.59 -17.14
C ARG A 31 -7.99 -0.74 -17.89
N ALA A 32 -7.44 -0.72 -19.11
CA ALA A 32 -7.21 -1.94 -19.87
C ALA A 32 -6.25 -2.91 -19.15
N ALA A 33 -5.20 -2.40 -18.51
CA ALA A 33 -4.29 -3.22 -17.72
C ALA A 33 -4.99 -3.85 -16.50
N LEU A 34 -5.81 -3.07 -15.78
CA LEU A 34 -6.58 -3.56 -14.64
C LEU A 34 -7.63 -4.60 -15.05
N GLU A 35 -8.31 -4.41 -16.17
CA GLU A 35 -9.25 -5.38 -16.74
C GLU A 35 -8.55 -6.68 -17.13
N GLU A 36 -7.35 -6.60 -17.74
CA GLU A 36 -6.55 -7.79 -18.06
C GLU A 36 -6.16 -8.52 -16.79
N THR A 37 -5.64 -7.81 -15.77
CA THR A 37 -5.31 -8.41 -14.47
C THR A 37 -6.52 -9.09 -13.83
N ARG A 38 -7.70 -8.46 -13.86
CA ARG A 38 -8.94 -9.06 -13.36
C ARG A 38 -9.31 -10.32 -14.14
N ARG A 39 -9.10 -10.33 -15.47
CA ARG A 39 -9.37 -11.50 -16.32
C ARG A 39 -8.40 -12.65 -16.06
N GLU A 40 -7.11 -12.35 -15.92
CA GLU A 40 -6.05 -13.33 -15.68
C GLU A 40 -6.15 -13.96 -14.28
N LEU A 41 -6.39 -13.13 -13.26
CA LEU A 41 -6.44 -13.59 -11.87
C LEU A 41 -7.83 -14.08 -11.45
N GLY A 42 -8.90 -13.72 -12.17
CA GLY A 42 -10.27 -14.02 -11.77
C GLY A 42 -10.54 -13.52 -10.36
N ASP A 43 -11.17 -14.33 -9.51
CA ASP A 43 -11.48 -13.98 -8.11
C ASP A 43 -10.22 -13.83 -7.21
N LYS A 44 -9.04 -14.23 -7.70
CA LYS A 44 -7.79 -14.16 -6.93
C LYS A 44 -7.15 -12.78 -6.94
N HIS A 45 -7.66 -11.82 -7.71
CA HIS A 45 -7.09 -10.47 -7.82
C HIS A 45 -7.01 -9.72 -6.48
N SER A 46 -7.83 -10.11 -5.51
CA SER A 46 -7.90 -9.52 -4.16
C SER A 46 -7.45 -10.47 -3.04
N ALA A 47 -6.95 -11.67 -3.39
CA ALA A 47 -6.69 -12.73 -2.43
C ALA A 47 -5.64 -12.35 -1.38
N LEU A 48 -4.52 -11.75 -1.78
CA LEU A 48 -3.47 -11.36 -0.84
C LEU A 48 -3.90 -10.21 0.09
N TYR A 49 -4.79 -9.32 -0.37
CA TYR A 49 -5.40 -8.31 0.51
C TYR A 49 -6.29 -8.96 1.56
N ALA A 50 -7.12 -9.93 1.16
CA ALA A 50 -7.97 -10.66 2.10
C ALA A 50 -7.15 -11.44 3.13
N VAL A 51 -6.08 -12.10 2.71
CA VAL A 51 -5.13 -12.80 3.60
C VAL A 51 -4.47 -11.82 4.58
N LEU A 52 -4.03 -10.64 4.11
CA LEU A 52 -3.46 -9.60 4.96
C LEU A 52 -4.47 -9.11 6.01
N LEU A 53 -5.71 -8.86 5.59
CA LEU A 53 -6.74 -8.38 6.50
C LEU A 53 -7.10 -9.45 7.54
N ASP A 54 -7.27 -10.70 7.12
CA ASP A 54 -7.57 -11.83 8.00
C ASP A 54 -6.42 -12.12 8.99
N MET A 55 -5.16 -11.95 8.57
CA MET A 55 -4.00 -12.03 9.47
C MET A 55 -4.13 -11.08 10.68
N HIS A 56 -4.70 -9.88 10.47
CA HIS A 56 -4.89 -8.92 11.55
C HIS A 56 -6.07 -9.26 12.48
N GLU A 57 -6.85 -10.29 12.18
CA GLU A 57 -7.88 -10.83 13.07
C GLU A 57 -7.32 -11.91 14.02
N VAL A 58 -6.09 -12.41 13.76
CA VAL A 58 -5.44 -13.42 14.61
C VAL A 58 -5.27 -12.85 16.03
N PRO A 59 -5.82 -13.52 17.06
CA PRO A 59 -5.63 -13.10 18.43
C PRO A 59 -4.15 -13.06 18.78
N ARG A 60 -3.68 -11.95 19.36
CA ARG A 60 -2.26 -11.73 19.70
C ARG A 60 -1.32 -11.67 18.50
N ALA A 61 -1.78 -11.21 17.34
CA ALA A 61 -0.91 -10.88 16.20
C ALA A 61 0.26 -9.92 16.54
N GLY A 62 0.24 -9.27 17.72
CA GLY A 62 1.27 -8.34 18.17
C GLY A 62 1.17 -6.95 17.54
N GLU A 63 0.22 -6.77 16.63
CA GLU A 63 -0.05 -5.54 15.89
C GLU A 63 -1.55 -5.38 15.63
N GLN A 64 -1.96 -4.13 15.41
CA GLN A 64 -3.32 -3.77 15.03
C GLN A 64 -3.27 -2.96 13.74
N LEU A 65 -4.11 -3.33 12.77
CA LEU A 65 -4.29 -2.57 11.54
C LEU A 65 -4.99 -1.25 11.86
N GLY A 66 -4.30 -0.12 11.61
CA GLY A 66 -4.90 1.21 11.70
C GLY A 66 -5.75 1.56 10.47
N GLY A 67 -5.32 1.13 9.29
CA GLY A 67 -5.98 1.40 8.01
C GLY A 67 -4.98 1.41 6.85
N PHE A 68 -5.46 1.81 5.66
CA PHE A 68 -4.68 1.81 4.44
C PHE A 68 -4.58 3.21 3.83
N LEU A 69 -3.38 3.55 3.37
CA LEU A 69 -3.14 4.61 2.40
C LEU A 69 -2.82 3.96 1.07
N THR A 70 -3.55 4.31 0.01
CA THR A 70 -3.29 3.75 -1.32
C THR A 70 -3.16 4.83 -2.39
N LEU A 71 -2.24 4.57 -3.32
CA LEU A 71 -2.03 5.32 -4.56
C LEU A 71 -2.70 4.64 -5.76
N ASN A 72 -3.28 3.45 -5.55
CA ASN A 72 -3.91 2.68 -6.62
C ASN A 72 -5.28 3.26 -6.97
N TYR A 73 -5.63 3.17 -8.25
CA TYR A 73 -6.92 3.66 -8.76
C TYR A 73 -8.02 2.59 -8.76
N ASP A 74 -7.65 1.31 -8.71
CA ASP A 74 -8.54 0.14 -8.69
C ASP A 74 -9.31 -0.01 -7.37
N THR A 75 -10.17 -1.02 -7.27
CA THR A 75 -11.01 -1.32 -6.10
C THR A 75 -10.70 -2.68 -5.46
N PHE A 76 -9.50 -3.24 -5.69
CA PHE A 76 -9.19 -4.60 -5.23
C PHE A 76 -9.11 -4.72 -3.71
N LEU A 77 -8.58 -3.69 -3.04
CA LEU A 77 -8.55 -3.64 -1.58
C LEU A 77 -9.97 -3.54 -1.00
N GLU A 78 -10.82 -2.68 -1.56
CA GLU A 78 -12.21 -2.57 -1.08
C GLU A 78 -13.01 -3.83 -1.37
N HIS A 79 -12.79 -4.47 -2.51
CA HIS A 79 -13.39 -5.77 -2.80
C HIS A 79 -13.02 -6.81 -1.73
N ALA A 80 -11.75 -6.86 -1.28
CA ALA A 80 -11.36 -7.74 -0.18
C ALA A 80 -12.09 -7.40 1.14
N ILE A 81 -12.24 -6.12 1.46
CA ILE A 81 -12.87 -5.68 2.71
C ILE A 81 -14.39 -5.97 2.69
N GLU A 82 -15.08 -5.56 1.62
CA GLU A 82 -16.54 -5.57 1.55
C GLU A 82 -17.09 -6.93 1.14
N GLN A 83 -16.47 -7.59 0.16
CA GLN A 83 -17.03 -8.81 -0.45
C GLN A 83 -16.46 -10.09 0.16
N ILE A 84 -15.23 -10.04 0.69
CA ILE A 84 -14.58 -11.22 1.28
C ILE A 84 -14.71 -11.18 2.80
N LEU A 85 -14.42 -10.04 3.43
CA LEU A 85 -14.51 -9.90 4.88
C LEU A 85 -15.86 -9.40 5.40
N GLU A 86 -16.76 -8.97 4.53
CA GLU A 86 -18.09 -8.45 4.89
C GLU A 86 -18.02 -7.24 5.85
N ARG A 87 -16.98 -6.40 5.72
CA ARG A 87 -16.76 -5.19 6.53
C ARG A 87 -16.99 -3.92 5.71
N ALA A 88 -17.30 -2.83 6.40
CA ALA A 88 -17.46 -1.53 5.76
C ALA A 88 -16.09 -0.87 5.45
N VAL A 89 -16.04 -0.09 4.38
CA VAL A 89 -14.89 0.76 4.05
C VAL A 89 -15.19 2.20 4.48
N ASP A 90 -14.22 2.81 5.16
CA ASP A 90 -14.20 4.24 5.45
C ASP A 90 -13.22 4.95 4.50
N TYR A 91 -13.74 5.75 3.57
CA TYR A 91 -12.91 6.49 2.61
C TYR A 91 -12.32 7.80 3.17
N GLY A 92 -12.57 8.14 4.45
CA GLY A 92 -12.17 9.40 5.06
C GLY A 92 -12.94 10.61 4.53
N VAL A 93 -13.99 10.37 3.75
CA VAL A 93 -14.92 11.36 3.20
C VAL A 93 -16.31 10.77 3.06
N ARG A 94 -17.32 11.64 3.06
CA ARG A 94 -18.71 11.24 2.79
C ARG A 94 -18.86 10.70 1.37
N VAL A 95 -19.42 9.50 1.28
CA VAL A 95 -19.78 8.81 0.03
C VAL A 95 -21.30 8.64 -0.03
N ASP A 96 -21.90 8.86 -1.20
CA ASP A 96 -23.34 8.66 -1.37
C ASP A 96 -23.70 7.17 -1.29
N GLY A 97 -24.78 6.87 -0.57
CA GLY A 97 -25.24 5.49 -0.36
C GLY A 97 -24.33 4.61 0.49
N SER A 98 -23.29 5.15 1.13
CA SER A 98 -22.51 4.42 2.14
C SER A 98 -22.87 4.88 3.55
N ASP A 99 -23.28 3.92 4.39
CA ASP A 99 -23.39 4.10 5.84
C ASP A 99 -22.01 3.92 6.52
N GLY A 100 -20.98 3.55 5.75
CA GLY A 100 -19.68 3.10 6.25
C GLY A 100 -18.82 4.16 6.95
N HIS A 101 -19.09 5.46 6.73
CA HIS A 101 -18.30 6.52 7.34
C HIS A 101 -18.47 6.59 8.88
N ASP A 102 -19.57 6.04 9.41
CA ASP A 102 -19.89 6.03 10.85
C ASP A 102 -19.98 4.60 11.43
N ALA A 103 -19.66 3.56 10.65
CA ALA A 103 -19.68 2.19 11.14
C ALA A 103 -18.49 1.94 12.08
N ALA A 104 -18.78 1.45 13.29
CA ALA A 104 -17.78 1.28 14.36
C ALA A 104 -16.65 0.30 14.01
N ASP A 105 -16.85 -0.54 12.99
CA ASP A 105 -15.94 -1.56 12.51
C ASP A 105 -15.41 -1.28 11.08
N ALA A 106 -15.68 -0.10 10.52
CA ALA A 106 -15.18 0.27 9.20
C ALA A 106 -13.65 0.33 9.17
N ILE A 107 -13.07 -0.13 8.06
CA ILE A 107 -11.62 -0.07 7.83
C ILE A 107 -11.29 1.18 7.03
N PRO A 108 -10.43 2.10 7.52
CA PRO A 108 -10.00 3.25 6.75
C PRO A 108 -9.24 2.84 5.49
N VAL A 109 -9.68 3.31 4.32
CA VAL A 109 -9.01 3.16 3.02
C VAL A 109 -8.95 4.51 2.32
N LEU A 110 -7.83 5.20 2.50
CA LEU A 110 -7.64 6.56 2.00
C LEU A 110 -6.95 6.54 0.63
N LYS A 111 -7.73 6.82 -0.42
CA LYS A 111 -7.23 6.88 -1.81
C LYS A 111 -6.65 8.25 -2.14
N LEU A 112 -5.34 8.39 -1.94
CA LEU A 112 -4.64 9.68 -2.09
C LEU A 112 -4.62 10.21 -3.52
N HIS A 113 -4.81 9.33 -4.51
CA HIS A 113 -4.93 9.64 -5.93
C HIS A 113 -6.35 9.49 -6.48
N GLY A 114 -7.34 9.24 -5.61
CA GLY A 114 -8.71 8.99 -6.02
C GLY A 114 -8.89 7.61 -6.65
N SER A 115 -9.97 7.43 -7.41
CA SER A 115 -10.32 6.13 -7.97
C SER A 115 -10.99 6.23 -9.33
N PHE A 116 -10.84 5.19 -10.12
CA PHE A 116 -11.57 5.01 -11.36
C PHE A 116 -13.06 4.72 -11.17
N SER A 117 -13.48 4.28 -9.98
CA SER A 117 -14.88 4.04 -9.62
C SER A 117 -15.56 5.28 -9.01
N TRP A 118 -14.82 6.34 -8.67
CA TRP A 118 -15.41 7.53 -8.06
C TRP A 118 -15.97 8.49 -9.10
N ARG A 119 -17.11 9.13 -8.80
CA ARG A 119 -17.64 10.24 -9.60
C ARG A 119 -17.39 11.58 -8.91
N HIS A 120 -17.22 12.62 -9.72
CA HIS A 120 -17.00 13.98 -9.23
C HIS A 120 -18.33 14.64 -8.83
N THR A 121 -18.89 14.19 -7.71
CA THR A 121 -20.14 14.67 -7.10
C THR A 121 -19.88 15.07 -5.65
N TRP A 122 -20.84 15.75 -5.02
CA TRP A 122 -20.83 15.99 -3.57
C TRP A 122 -22.14 15.45 -2.97
N PRO A 123 -22.10 14.44 -2.07
CA PRO A 123 -20.95 13.59 -1.75
C PRO A 123 -20.44 12.78 -2.95
N ILE A 124 -19.25 12.18 -2.86
CA ILE A 124 -18.73 11.33 -3.95
C ILE A 124 -19.62 10.10 -4.13
N GLU A 125 -19.90 9.70 -5.37
CA GLU A 125 -20.57 8.43 -5.68
C GLU A 125 -19.53 7.38 -6.09
N VAL A 126 -19.69 6.13 -5.62
CA VAL A 126 -18.90 4.98 -6.08
C VAL A 126 -19.74 4.18 -7.08
N ALA A 127 -19.19 3.97 -8.27
CA ALA A 127 -19.81 3.19 -9.34
C ALA A 127 -18.79 2.22 -9.95
N GLU A 128 -19.19 0.99 -10.27
CA GLU A 128 -18.30 -0.04 -10.84
C GLU A 128 -17.59 0.44 -12.12
N GLU A 129 -18.29 1.23 -12.95
CA GLU A 129 -17.73 1.85 -14.14
C GLU A 129 -18.12 3.34 -14.21
N SER A 130 -17.11 4.20 -14.35
CA SER A 130 -17.29 5.64 -14.52
C SER A 130 -16.31 6.14 -15.57
N ASP A 131 -16.84 6.59 -16.71
CA ASP A 131 -16.08 7.32 -17.75
C ASP A 131 -15.50 8.65 -17.22
N ALA A 132 -16.10 9.18 -16.15
CA ALA A 132 -15.73 10.42 -15.49
C ALA A 132 -15.10 10.18 -14.10
N GLY A 133 -14.28 9.13 -13.98
CA GLY A 133 -13.55 8.79 -12.76
C GLY A 133 -12.93 10.03 -12.07
N LEU A 134 -13.03 10.12 -10.74
CA LEU A 134 -12.41 11.16 -9.93
C LEU A 134 -11.04 10.68 -9.43
N TRP A 135 -10.00 11.03 -10.18
CA TRP A 135 -8.62 10.61 -9.92
C TRP A 135 -7.62 11.74 -10.23
N ILE A 136 -6.46 11.67 -9.59
CA ILE A 136 -5.33 12.56 -9.82
C ILE A 136 -4.35 11.84 -10.75
N PRO A 137 -4.08 12.37 -11.96
CA PRO A 137 -3.12 11.76 -12.87
C PRO A 137 -1.69 11.91 -12.37
N PRO A 138 -0.77 11.03 -12.81
CA PRO A 138 0.62 11.14 -12.44
C PRO A 138 1.21 12.48 -12.89
N GLY A 139 1.76 13.22 -11.94
CA GLY A 139 2.27 14.56 -12.13
C GLY A 139 2.89 15.10 -10.84
N ILE A 140 3.61 16.21 -10.97
CA ILE A 140 4.32 16.86 -9.85
C ILE A 140 3.34 17.61 -8.95
N ARG A 141 2.30 18.23 -9.53
CA ARG A 141 1.25 18.92 -8.78
C ARG A 141 0.01 18.06 -8.74
N LYS A 142 -0.34 17.60 -7.55
CA LYS A 142 -1.60 16.91 -7.25
C LYS A 142 -2.61 17.96 -6.78
N ALA A 143 -3.84 17.92 -7.29
CA ALA A 143 -4.92 18.86 -6.94
C ALA A 143 -5.47 18.60 -5.52
N LYS A 144 -4.59 18.57 -4.52
CA LYS A 144 -4.91 18.23 -3.13
C LYS A 144 -5.79 19.25 -2.43
N SER A 145 -5.81 20.49 -2.94
CA SER A 145 -6.65 21.58 -2.41
C SER A 145 -8.13 21.43 -2.75
N ASP A 146 -8.45 20.47 -3.61
CA ASP A 146 -9.80 20.29 -4.12
C ASP A 146 -10.45 19.13 -3.37
N TYR A 147 -11.78 19.19 -3.21
CA TYR A 147 -12.55 18.06 -2.71
C TYR A 147 -12.49 16.89 -3.70
N PRO A 148 -12.40 15.62 -3.24
CA PRO A 148 -12.32 15.13 -1.86
C PRO A 148 -10.91 15.10 -1.27
N PHE A 149 -9.90 15.42 -2.06
CA PHE A 149 -8.50 15.20 -1.71
C PHE A 149 -8.06 16.00 -0.49
N THR A 150 -8.54 17.22 -0.27
CA THR A 150 -8.15 17.98 0.93
C THR A 150 -8.52 17.24 2.22
N SER A 151 -9.71 16.63 2.24
CA SER A 151 -10.21 15.88 3.39
C SER A 151 -9.49 14.55 3.54
N ILE A 152 -9.30 13.80 2.44
CA ILE A 152 -8.55 12.53 2.43
C ILE A 152 -7.11 12.72 2.91
N TRP A 153 -6.43 13.76 2.44
CA TRP A 153 -5.06 14.07 2.85
C TRP A 153 -4.98 14.56 4.30
N GLY A 154 -6.05 15.17 4.82
CA GLY A 154 -6.21 15.47 6.24
C GLY A 154 -6.30 14.20 7.08
N ALA A 155 -7.22 13.29 6.72
CA ALA A 155 -7.38 11.99 7.37
C ALA A 155 -6.10 11.14 7.29
N ALA A 156 -5.36 11.21 6.18
CA ALA A 156 -4.11 10.48 6.01
C ALA A 156 -3.03 10.92 7.01
N ARG A 157 -3.01 12.21 7.36
CA ARG A 157 -2.09 12.71 8.39
C ARG A 157 -2.42 12.13 9.77
N GLU A 158 -3.70 11.98 10.08
CA GLU A 158 -4.16 11.41 11.35
C GLU A 158 -3.87 9.91 11.40
N LEU A 159 -4.14 9.19 10.31
CA LEU A 159 -3.88 7.76 10.19
C LEU A 159 -2.39 7.40 10.29
N LEU A 160 -1.51 8.31 9.86
CA LEU A 160 -0.06 8.15 9.97
C LEU A 160 0.50 8.37 11.38
N ASP A 161 -0.34 8.70 12.38
CA ASP A 161 0.07 8.59 13.79
C ASP A 161 0.06 7.13 14.27
N CYS A 162 0.76 6.27 13.53
CA CYS A 162 0.94 4.86 13.82
C CYS A 162 2.38 4.57 14.26
N ASP A 163 2.62 3.42 14.89
CA ASP A 163 3.99 3.03 15.29
C ASP A 163 4.81 2.50 14.11
N VAL A 164 4.15 1.79 13.18
CA VAL A 164 4.77 1.19 11.99
C VAL A 164 3.95 1.55 10.75
N LEU A 165 4.61 2.07 9.72
CA LEU A 165 4.08 2.19 8.37
C LEU A 165 4.70 1.12 7.48
N ARG A 166 3.87 0.24 6.91
CA ARG A 166 4.29 -0.71 5.89
C ARG A 166 4.00 -0.18 4.50
N ILE A 167 5.05 -0.08 3.68
CA ILE A 167 4.98 0.27 2.26
C ILE A 167 5.03 -1.04 1.47
N ILE A 168 3.89 -1.42 0.86
CA ILE A 168 3.76 -2.64 0.06
C ILE A 168 3.64 -2.27 -1.41
N GLY A 169 4.50 -2.82 -2.27
CA GLY A 169 4.40 -2.68 -3.73
C GLY A 169 4.51 -1.24 -4.27
N CYS A 170 4.96 -0.28 -3.47
CA CYS A 170 5.06 1.13 -3.85
C CYS A 170 6.52 1.57 -4.02
N ASN A 171 6.84 2.08 -5.20
CA ASN A 171 8.08 2.79 -5.45
C ASN A 171 7.91 4.26 -5.04
N LEU A 172 8.19 4.58 -3.76
CA LEU A 172 8.18 5.97 -3.30
C LEU A 172 9.27 6.74 -4.05
N GLY A 173 8.86 7.65 -4.93
CA GLY A 173 9.76 8.41 -5.79
C GLY A 173 9.60 9.93 -5.67
N PRO A 174 10.46 10.72 -6.34
CA PRO A 174 10.38 12.19 -6.29
C PRO A 174 9.04 12.76 -6.78
N ASN A 175 8.31 12.02 -7.62
CA ASN A 175 6.99 12.42 -8.10
C ASN A 175 5.89 12.31 -7.03
N ASP A 176 6.19 11.58 -5.94
CA ASP A 176 5.37 11.48 -4.75
C ASP A 176 5.85 12.40 -3.63
N TRP A 177 6.51 13.51 -3.98
CA TRP A 177 6.98 14.54 -3.04
C TRP A 177 5.94 14.90 -1.99
N ASP A 178 4.70 14.97 -2.44
CA ASP A 178 3.52 15.24 -1.67
C ASP A 178 3.22 14.23 -0.55
N LEU A 179 3.46 12.95 -0.79
CA LEU A 179 3.39 11.88 0.21
C LEU A 179 4.67 11.87 1.05
N VAL A 180 5.85 12.03 0.43
CA VAL A 180 7.13 12.10 1.14
C VAL A 180 7.14 13.23 2.18
N SER A 181 6.60 14.39 1.83
CA SER A 181 6.44 15.54 2.73
C SER A 181 5.48 15.22 3.89
N LEU A 182 4.40 14.50 3.62
CA LEU A 182 3.48 14.03 4.65
C LEU A 182 4.18 13.05 5.61
N LEU A 183 4.95 12.09 5.09
CA LEU A 183 5.72 11.13 5.89
C LEU A 183 6.76 11.84 6.75
N PHE A 184 7.52 12.77 6.16
CA PHE A 184 8.52 13.55 6.87
C PHE A 184 7.90 14.38 8.01
N THR A 185 6.80 15.09 7.72
CA THR A 185 6.13 15.93 8.73
C THR A 185 5.50 15.11 9.82
N THR A 186 4.92 13.95 9.49
CA THR A 186 4.31 13.07 10.49
C THR A 186 5.38 12.51 11.40
N MET A 187 6.48 11.97 10.85
CA MET A 187 7.60 11.42 11.63
C MET A 187 8.22 12.42 12.61
N HIS A 188 8.35 13.70 12.24
CA HIS A 188 8.91 14.74 13.10
C HIS A 188 7.88 15.44 13.99
N GLY A 189 6.59 15.30 13.67
CA GLY A 189 5.49 15.99 14.34
C GLY A 189 4.72 15.14 15.35
N ARG A 190 5.15 13.89 15.59
CA ARG A 190 4.44 12.96 16.48
C ARG A 190 4.44 13.45 17.92
N ALA A 191 3.26 13.48 18.52
CA ALA A 191 3.10 13.82 19.93
C ALA A 191 3.57 12.69 20.86
N SER A 192 3.57 11.44 20.38
CA SER A 192 3.84 10.24 21.18
C SER A 192 5.30 10.07 21.60
N GLY A 193 6.24 10.69 20.88
CA GLY A 193 7.69 10.52 21.09
C GLY A 193 8.21 9.10 20.84
N ARG A 194 7.36 8.18 20.35
CA ARG A 194 7.73 6.80 20.03
C ARG A 194 8.45 6.74 18.68
N PRO A 195 9.40 5.82 18.50
CA PRO A 195 10.03 5.60 17.21
C PRO A 195 8.97 5.25 16.16
N TYR A 196 9.01 5.95 15.04
CA TYR A 196 8.20 5.68 13.86
C TYR A 196 9.05 4.86 12.89
N GLU A 197 8.56 3.69 12.49
CA GLU A 197 9.29 2.78 11.62
C GLU A 197 8.61 2.68 10.25
N ILE A 198 9.40 2.77 9.18
CA ILE A 198 8.92 2.52 7.83
C ILE A 198 9.51 1.20 7.36
N GLU A 199 8.64 0.23 7.13
CA GLU A 199 8.99 -1.09 6.64
C GLU A 199 8.59 -1.21 5.18
N VAL A 200 9.54 -1.55 4.31
CA VAL A 200 9.27 -1.75 2.89
C VAL A 200 9.12 -3.24 2.63
N VAL A 201 7.87 -3.65 2.41
CA VAL A 201 7.48 -5.00 1.99
C VAL A 201 7.53 -5.04 0.48
N SER A 202 8.77 -5.06 -0.01
CA SER A 202 9.11 -5.14 -1.43
C SER A 202 10.53 -5.71 -1.56
N TRP A 203 11.08 -5.64 -2.76
CA TRP A 203 12.42 -6.03 -3.10
C TRP A 203 13.42 -5.18 -2.29
N PRO A 204 14.47 -5.75 -1.67
CA PRO A 204 15.41 -4.96 -0.85
C PRO A 204 16.09 -3.81 -1.60
N GLU A 205 16.20 -3.92 -2.92
CA GLU A 205 16.65 -2.82 -3.77
C GLU A 205 15.71 -1.61 -3.72
N ASP A 206 14.40 -1.82 -3.62
CA ASP A 206 13.41 -0.73 -3.55
C ASP A 206 13.60 0.06 -2.25
N ALA A 207 13.75 -0.63 -1.13
CA ALA A 207 14.06 0.01 0.15
C ALA A 207 15.37 0.81 0.09
N SER A 208 16.39 0.25 -0.57
CA SER A 208 17.68 0.93 -0.79
C SER A 208 17.52 2.19 -1.66
N ARG A 209 16.71 2.14 -2.72
CA ARG A 209 16.39 3.30 -3.56
C ARG A 209 15.68 4.39 -2.77
N ILE A 210 14.69 4.02 -1.96
CA ILE A 210 13.96 4.98 -1.10
C ILE A 210 14.91 5.62 -0.08
N ARG A 211 15.78 4.84 0.57
CA ARG A 211 16.78 5.33 1.54
C ARG A 211 17.78 6.30 0.90
N VAL A 212 18.22 6.05 -0.33
CA VAL A 212 19.10 6.96 -1.07
C VAL A 212 18.38 8.24 -1.48
N ALA A 213 17.14 8.14 -1.96
CA ALA A 213 16.36 9.29 -2.39
C ALA A 213 15.90 10.16 -1.20
N PHE A 214 15.60 9.53 -0.06
CA PHE A 214 15.01 10.15 1.12
C PHE A 214 15.72 9.67 2.39
N PRO A 215 16.98 10.07 2.62
CA PRO A 215 17.82 9.57 3.72
C PRO A 215 17.31 9.95 5.12
N TYR A 216 16.36 10.88 5.18
CA TYR A 216 15.67 11.27 6.40
C TYR A 216 14.50 10.34 6.76
N LEU A 217 14.07 9.46 5.86
CA LEU A 217 13.07 8.44 6.17
C LEU A 217 13.80 7.22 6.76
N ASN A 218 13.45 6.82 7.99
CA ASN A 218 14.02 5.65 8.66
C ASN A 218 13.44 4.35 8.06
N VAL A 219 13.92 4.00 6.85
CA VAL A 219 13.40 2.89 6.04
C VAL A 219 14.17 1.61 6.30
N ARG A 220 13.43 0.53 6.57
CA ARG A 220 13.92 -0.85 6.65
C ARG A 220 13.44 -1.67 5.45
N SER A 221 14.34 -2.48 4.90
CA SER A 221 14.00 -3.52 3.92
C SER A 221 13.45 -4.76 4.62
N LEU A 222 12.85 -5.68 3.86
CA LEU A 222 12.41 -6.99 4.36
C LEU A 222 13.49 -7.77 5.12
N LEU A 223 14.76 -7.62 4.74
CA LEU A 223 15.89 -8.27 5.41
C LEU A 223 16.18 -7.67 6.81
N GLU A 224 15.72 -6.46 7.07
CA GLU A 224 16.00 -5.68 8.28
C GLU A 224 14.78 -5.59 9.22
N ILE A 225 13.64 -6.18 8.87
CA ILE A 225 12.45 -6.20 9.73
C ILE A 225 12.70 -7.14 10.92
N PRO A 226 12.67 -6.67 12.18
CA PRO A 226 13.12 -7.45 13.33
C PRO A 226 12.44 -8.82 13.49
N GLU A 227 11.15 -8.91 13.20
CA GLU A 227 10.39 -10.13 13.49
C GLU A 227 10.66 -11.25 12.48
N ILE A 228 11.02 -10.91 11.24
CA ILE A 228 11.09 -11.88 10.13
C ILE A 228 12.43 -11.85 9.36
N GLY A 229 13.23 -10.81 9.53
CA GLY A 229 14.41 -10.55 8.71
C GLY A 229 15.45 -11.65 8.83
N ALA A 230 15.67 -12.16 10.04
CA ALA A 230 16.60 -13.25 10.28
C ALA A 230 16.18 -14.55 9.55
N GLN A 231 14.89 -14.88 9.56
CA GLN A 231 14.34 -16.02 8.84
C GLN A 231 14.42 -15.82 7.33
N PHE A 232 14.11 -14.61 6.84
CA PHE A 232 14.24 -14.25 5.43
C PHE A 232 15.69 -14.43 4.95
N VAL A 233 16.67 -13.96 5.73
CA VAL A 233 18.11 -14.13 5.44
C VAL A 233 18.48 -15.61 5.34
N ALA A 234 18.00 -16.44 6.27
CA ALA A 234 18.25 -17.88 6.25
C ALA A 234 17.72 -18.55 4.98
N GLU A 235 16.53 -18.17 4.51
CA GLU A 235 15.96 -18.76 3.29
C GLU A 235 16.70 -18.34 2.02
N VAL A 236 17.11 -17.08 1.91
CA VAL A 236 17.78 -16.59 0.70
C VAL A 236 19.25 -17.03 0.62
N LEU A 237 19.95 -17.12 1.74
CA LEU A 237 21.35 -17.55 1.79
C LEU A 237 21.54 -19.05 2.02
N GLY A 238 20.55 -19.72 2.62
CA GLY A 238 20.67 -21.06 3.19
C GLY A 238 21.38 -21.02 4.54
N GLY A 239 20.85 -21.75 5.52
CA GLY A 239 21.45 -21.92 6.84
C GLY A 239 20.52 -21.51 7.98
N GLU A 240 21.11 -21.18 9.13
CA GLU A 240 20.38 -20.75 10.34
C GLU A 240 19.97 -19.27 10.27
N PRO A 241 18.87 -18.87 10.94
CA PRO A 241 18.44 -17.48 11.06
C PRO A 241 19.56 -16.57 11.61
N LYS A 242 19.81 -15.46 10.91
CA LYS A 242 20.81 -14.45 11.28
C LYS A 242 20.31 -13.06 10.95
N GLU A 243 20.44 -12.15 11.92
CA GLU A 243 20.17 -10.73 11.69
C GLU A 243 21.00 -10.18 10.53
N PHE A 244 20.37 -9.42 9.63
CA PHE A 244 21.04 -8.82 8.48
C PHE A 244 22.17 -7.85 8.91
N SER A 245 22.02 -7.20 10.07
CA SER A 245 23.07 -6.36 10.66
C SER A 245 24.32 -7.14 11.06
N ASN A 246 24.21 -8.44 11.32
CA ASN A 246 25.32 -9.29 11.74
C ASN A 246 26.09 -9.92 10.58
N LEU A 247 25.59 -9.79 9.35
CA LEU A 247 26.26 -10.24 8.13
C LEU A 247 27.42 -9.30 7.77
N ASP A 248 28.49 -9.87 7.21
CA ASP A 248 29.54 -9.06 6.58
C ASP A 248 29.08 -8.45 5.24
N GLU A 249 29.82 -7.49 4.70
CA GLU A 249 29.40 -6.78 3.48
C GLU A 249 29.20 -7.73 2.27
N PRO A 250 30.11 -8.69 2.00
CA PRO A 250 29.88 -9.71 0.97
C PRO A 250 28.64 -10.59 1.20
N GLU A 251 28.32 -10.93 2.44
CA GLU A 251 27.09 -11.66 2.79
C GLU A 251 25.85 -10.81 2.56
N ARG A 252 25.87 -9.53 2.94
CA ARG A 252 24.75 -8.59 2.70
C ARG A 252 24.47 -8.42 1.22
N GLU A 253 25.49 -8.20 0.40
CA GLU A 253 25.35 -8.09 -1.05
C GLU A 253 24.76 -9.36 -1.65
N ARG A 254 25.21 -10.54 -1.20
CA ARG A 254 24.66 -11.83 -1.62
C ARG A 254 23.21 -12.00 -1.19
N ALA A 255 22.85 -11.61 0.04
CA ALA A 255 21.48 -11.72 0.55
C ALA A 255 20.52 -10.82 -0.24
N VAL A 256 20.90 -9.57 -0.48
CA VAL A 256 20.14 -8.64 -1.34
C VAL A 256 19.98 -9.24 -2.74
N LYS A 257 21.06 -9.66 -3.39
CA LYS A 257 20.98 -10.25 -4.73
C LYS A 257 20.10 -11.50 -4.77
N ALA A 258 20.21 -12.37 -3.76
CA ALA A 258 19.41 -13.59 -3.67
C ALA A 258 17.93 -13.28 -3.43
N ALA A 259 17.61 -12.34 -2.54
CA ALA A 259 16.25 -11.90 -2.30
C ALA A 259 15.58 -11.35 -3.57
N ASN A 260 16.28 -10.50 -4.32
CA ASN A 260 15.76 -9.94 -5.57
C ASN A 260 15.61 -10.97 -6.69
N GLY A 261 16.37 -12.08 -6.67
CA GLY A 261 16.38 -13.07 -7.75
C GLY A 261 15.63 -14.37 -7.47
N LYS A 262 15.47 -14.76 -6.19
CA LYS A 262 14.83 -16.03 -5.79
C LYS A 262 13.36 -15.87 -5.40
N ILE A 263 12.98 -14.69 -4.90
CA ILE A 263 11.62 -14.46 -4.40
C ILE A 263 10.77 -13.90 -5.54
N ALA A 264 9.75 -14.65 -5.95
CA ALA A 264 8.82 -14.22 -6.98
C ALA A 264 7.89 -13.09 -6.49
N ASN A 265 7.43 -13.19 -5.24
CA ASN A 265 6.52 -12.24 -4.61
C ASN A 265 6.85 -12.07 -3.11
N PRO A 266 7.63 -11.05 -2.72
CA PRO A 266 7.97 -10.67 -1.37
C PRO A 266 6.79 -10.27 -0.50
N PHE A 267 5.66 -9.81 -1.05
CA PHE A 267 4.48 -9.55 -0.22
C PHE A 267 3.86 -10.85 0.26
N GLU A 268 3.65 -11.79 -0.67
CA GLU A 268 3.21 -13.15 -0.36
C GLU A 268 4.19 -13.86 0.58
N HIS A 269 5.48 -13.75 0.30
CA HIS A 269 6.53 -14.33 1.13
C HIS A 269 6.56 -13.72 2.55
N TRP A 270 6.36 -12.40 2.67
CA TRP A 270 6.25 -11.71 3.95
C TRP A 270 5.05 -12.20 4.76
N LEU A 271 3.88 -12.36 4.13
CA LEU A 271 2.68 -12.92 4.78
C LEU A 271 2.94 -14.34 5.30
N ARG A 272 3.61 -15.19 4.51
CA ARG A 272 3.94 -16.56 4.91
C ARG A 272 4.85 -16.56 6.15
N LEU A 273 5.93 -15.79 6.12
CA LEU A 273 6.86 -15.68 7.26
C LEU A 273 6.19 -15.13 8.52
N LYS A 274 5.28 -14.17 8.38
CA LYS A 274 4.46 -13.68 9.51
C LYS A 274 3.61 -14.81 10.09
N GLY A 275 3.02 -15.65 9.26
CA GLY A 275 2.21 -16.79 9.70
C GLY A 275 3.03 -17.86 10.42
N GLU A 276 4.19 -18.22 9.87
CA GLU A 276 5.13 -19.17 10.51
C GLU A 276 5.61 -18.66 11.86
N LEU A 277 5.93 -17.37 11.96
CA LEU A 277 6.30 -16.75 13.22
C LEU A 277 5.16 -16.80 14.23
N MET A 278 3.94 -16.42 13.81
CA MET A 278 2.77 -16.46 14.71
C MET A 278 2.50 -17.89 15.20
N LEU A 279 2.64 -18.92 14.36
CA LEU A 279 2.51 -20.33 14.77
C LEU A 279 3.55 -20.78 15.80
N SER A 280 4.68 -20.06 15.91
CA SER A 280 5.67 -20.33 16.97
C SER A 280 5.22 -19.81 18.35
N ASP A 281 4.33 -18.80 18.37
CA ASP A 281 3.84 -18.14 19.58
C ASP A 281 2.42 -18.58 19.99
N VAL A 282 1.59 -18.97 19.03
CA VAL A 282 0.22 -19.45 19.25
C VAL A 282 -0.01 -20.83 18.62
N PRO A 283 -0.84 -21.69 19.25
CA PRO A 283 -1.04 -23.06 18.78
C PRO A 283 -1.80 -23.14 17.45
N THR A 284 -2.61 -22.13 17.11
CA THR A 284 -3.40 -22.07 15.88
C THR A 284 -3.55 -20.62 15.40
N LEU A 285 -3.70 -20.44 14.07
CA LEU A 285 -4.01 -19.16 13.42
C LEU A 285 -5.51 -19.02 13.15
N GLU A 286 -6.34 -19.34 14.15
CA GLU A 286 -7.79 -19.28 13.99
C GLU A 286 -8.27 -17.83 13.86
N THR A 287 -8.92 -17.53 12.72
CA THR A 287 -9.58 -16.27 12.38
C THR A 287 -11.03 -16.56 12.01
N HIS A 288 -11.87 -15.52 11.83
CA HIS A 288 -13.27 -15.74 11.45
C HIS A 288 -13.39 -16.39 10.07
N HIS A 289 -12.54 -15.99 9.12
CA HIS A 289 -12.62 -16.45 7.73
C HIS A 289 -11.63 -17.57 7.40
N GLY A 290 -10.62 -17.80 8.25
CA GLY A 290 -9.63 -18.86 8.07
C GLY A 290 -8.76 -18.72 6.82
N LEU A 291 -8.71 -17.52 6.23
CA LEU A 291 -8.00 -17.26 4.98
C LEU A 291 -6.48 -17.27 5.21
N PHE A 292 -6.03 -16.68 6.31
CA PHE A 292 -4.62 -16.62 6.68
C PHE A 292 -4.07 -17.98 7.06
N SER A 293 -4.78 -18.76 7.87
CA SER A 293 -4.37 -20.13 8.21
C SER A 293 -4.26 -21.01 6.97
N THR A 294 -5.27 -20.98 6.09
CA THR A 294 -5.28 -21.72 4.82
C THR A 294 -4.12 -21.31 3.92
N PHE A 295 -3.83 -20.00 3.86
CA PHE A 295 -2.71 -19.48 3.09
C PHE A 295 -1.36 -19.98 3.60
N VAL A 296 -1.15 -19.95 4.93
CA VAL A 296 0.09 -20.43 5.56
C VAL A 296 0.24 -21.94 5.36
N GLU A 297 -0.82 -22.73 5.57
CA GLU A 297 -0.81 -24.18 5.36
C GLU A 297 -0.50 -24.58 3.91
N ALA A 298 -1.00 -23.83 2.93
CA ALA A 298 -0.72 -24.08 1.51
C ALA A 298 0.72 -23.71 1.10
N SER A 299 1.43 -22.97 1.95
CA SER A 299 2.77 -22.44 1.67
C SER A 299 3.90 -23.27 2.30
N VAL A 300 3.57 -24.22 3.17
CA VAL A 300 4.49 -25.17 3.85
C VAL A 300 4.60 -26.47 3.06
#